data_AF-A0A973IRE7-F1
#
_entry.id   AF-A0A973IRE7-F1
#
_cell.length_a   1.000
_cell.length_b   1.000
_cell.length_c   1.000
_cell.angle_alpha   90.00
_cell.angle_beta   90.00
_cell.angle_gamma   90.00
#
_symmetry.space_group_name_H-M   'P 1'
#
loop_
_entity.id
_entity.type
_entity.pdbx_description
1 polymer ?
#
loop_
_entity_poly.entity_id
_entity_poly.type
_entity_poly.pdbx_seq_one_letter_code
_entity_poly.pdbx_strand_id
1 'polypeptide(L)'
;MKGRRFFLLLAMALILPCMVFSQGAAADVADSDMEPFLGKWKGTHDECRSATECETRNVDMTITRDQVTYVLGPSGAGMGRHSKATKGPVSKTYPVTFVKDAGGSGFFFVTTSGTKIMFRTEKGKLVGKGTGGRFGITYRLSKAGS
;
A
#
# COMPACT_ATOMS: atom_id res chain seq x y z
N MET A 1 -67.20 13.26 -41.79
CA MET A 1 -66.37 13.35 -40.57
C MET A 1 -65.06 12.65 -40.86
N LYS A 2 -63.98 13.42 -40.93
CA LYS A 2 -62.69 13.11 -41.55
C LYS A 2 -61.74 12.60 -40.46
N GLY A 3 -61.08 11.46 -40.70
CA GLY A 3 -60.40 10.66 -39.70
C GLY A 3 -59.12 11.24 -39.08
N ARG A 4 -58.63 10.53 -38.05
CA ARG A 4 -57.30 10.74 -37.44
C ARG A 4 -56.89 9.43 -36.76
N ARG A 5 -56.25 8.53 -37.54
CA ARG A 5 -54.83 8.17 -37.45
C ARG A 5 -54.39 7.68 -36.06
N PHE A 6 -54.35 6.35 -35.95
CA PHE A 6 -53.52 5.57 -35.04
C PHE A 6 -52.09 6.12 -35.01
N PHE A 7 -51.58 6.46 -33.83
CA PHE A 7 -50.15 6.66 -33.62
C PHE A 7 -49.56 5.38 -33.02
N LEU A 8 -48.70 4.75 -33.81
CA LEU A 8 -47.88 3.60 -33.47
C LEU A 8 -46.92 3.96 -32.31
N LEU A 9 -46.96 3.14 -31.28
CA LEU A 9 -45.93 3.01 -30.25
C LEU A 9 -44.66 2.44 -30.91
N LEU A 10 -43.59 3.23 -31.01
CA LEU A 10 -42.26 2.74 -31.33
C LEU A 10 -41.39 2.82 -30.07
N ALA A 11 -41.46 1.77 -29.25
CA ALA A 11 -40.51 1.55 -28.17
C ALA A 11 -39.20 1.05 -28.78
N MET A 12 -38.26 1.95 -29.05
CA MET A 12 -36.87 1.56 -29.29
C MET A 12 -36.25 1.16 -27.95
N ALA A 13 -36.30 -0.13 -27.66
CA ALA A 13 -35.47 -0.74 -26.64
C ALA A 13 -34.01 -0.55 -27.06
N LEU A 14 -33.34 0.45 -26.46
CA LEU A 14 -31.89 0.55 -26.48
C LEU A 14 -31.34 -0.68 -25.73
N ILE A 15 -31.00 -1.71 -26.49
CA ILE A 15 -30.10 -2.76 -26.03
C ILE A 15 -28.71 -2.11 -26.02
N LEU A 16 -28.39 -1.35 -24.97
CA LEU A 16 -26.99 -1.16 -24.62
C LEU A 16 -26.49 -2.55 -24.19
N PRO A 17 -25.47 -3.14 -24.85
CA PRO A 17 -24.72 -4.19 -24.20
C PRO A 17 -24.17 -3.60 -22.91
N CYS A 18 -24.73 -4.03 -21.77
CA CYS A 18 -24.10 -3.84 -20.48
C CYS A 18 -22.72 -4.47 -20.62
N MET A 19 -21.71 -3.66 -20.89
CA MET A 19 -20.33 -4.06 -20.66
C MET A 19 -20.27 -4.36 -19.18
N VAL A 20 -20.36 -5.64 -18.85
CA VAL A 20 -20.09 -6.16 -17.53
C VAL A 20 -18.62 -5.85 -17.33
N PHE A 21 -18.32 -4.70 -16.72
CA PHE A 21 -17.04 -4.50 -16.10
C PHE A 21 -16.96 -5.58 -15.04
N SER A 22 -16.36 -6.71 -15.40
CA SER A 22 -15.91 -7.72 -14.46
C SER A 22 -14.90 -7.04 -13.55
N GLN A 23 -15.39 -6.37 -12.52
CA GLN A 23 -14.61 -6.06 -11.33
C GLN A 23 -14.16 -7.42 -10.82
N GLY A 24 -12.92 -7.81 -11.13
CA GLY A 24 -12.34 -9.04 -10.62
C GLY A 24 -12.53 -9.02 -9.11
N ALA A 25 -13.27 -10.01 -8.60
CA ALA A 25 -13.50 -10.15 -7.17
C ALA A 25 -12.13 -10.14 -6.49
N ALA A 26 -11.95 -9.26 -5.50
CA ALA A 26 -10.78 -9.34 -4.64
C ALA A 26 -10.79 -10.74 -4.03
N ALA A 27 -9.76 -11.52 -4.30
CA ALA A 27 -9.66 -12.86 -3.73
C ALA A 27 -9.61 -12.75 -2.20
N ASP A 28 -10.34 -13.61 -1.51
CA ASP A 28 -10.27 -13.68 -0.05
C ASP A 28 -8.82 -13.94 0.38
N VAL A 29 -8.39 -13.19 1.39
CA VAL A 29 -7.05 -13.33 1.97
C VAL A 29 -7.09 -14.46 3.00
N ALA A 30 -6.32 -15.53 2.76
CA ALA A 30 -6.19 -16.63 3.70
C ALA A 30 -5.08 -16.36 4.74
N ASP A 31 -5.08 -17.08 5.86
CA ASP A 31 -4.00 -16.99 6.85
C ASP A 31 -2.62 -17.23 6.24
N SER A 32 -2.49 -18.22 5.36
CA SER A 32 -1.25 -18.52 4.63
C SER A 32 -0.74 -17.36 3.78
N ASP A 33 -1.61 -16.44 3.36
CA ASP A 33 -1.22 -15.25 2.63
C ASP A 33 -0.65 -14.16 3.55
N MET A 34 -1.00 -14.18 4.84
CA MET A 34 -0.55 -13.22 5.85
C MET A 34 0.74 -13.65 6.56
N GLU A 35 0.87 -14.95 6.88
CA GLU A 35 1.99 -15.51 7.66
C GLU A 35 3.39 -15.07 7.21
N PRO A 36 3.71 -14.96 5.90
CA PRO A 36 5.03 -14.50 5.46
C PRO A 36 5.40 -13.11 6.02
N PHE A 37 4.41 -12.25 6.27
CA PHE A 37 4.59 -10.88 6.71
C PHE A 37 4.64 -10.73 8.23
N LEU A 38 4.00 -11.60 8.99
CA LEU A 38 3.83 -11.44 10.44
C LEU A 38 5.15 -11.50 11.21
N GLY A 39 5.25 -10.77 12.32
CA GLY A 39 6.41 -10.76 13.20
C GLY A 39 7.29 -9.52 13.04
N LYS A 40 8.58 -9.65 13.42
CA LYS A 40 9.52 -8.53 13.52
C LYS A 40 10.40 -8.41 12.28
N TRP A 41 10.60 -7.18 11.84
CA TRP A 41 11.39 -6.78 10.68
C TRP A 41 12.27 -5.59 11.05
N LYS A 42 13.44 -5.49 10.42
CA LYS A 42 14.37 -4.36 10.60
C LYS A 42 14.99 -3.97 9.28
N GLY A 43 15.35 -2.70 9.11
CA GLY A 43 16.05 -2.26 7.91
C GLY A 43 16.05 -0.75 7.75
N THR A 44 15.84 -0.28 6.52
CA THR A 44 15.87 1.15 6.19
C THR A 44 14.51 1.68 5.79
N HIS A 45 14.29 2.94 6.13
CA HIS A 45 13.18 3.78 5.72
C HIS A 45 13.76 5.01 5.02
N ASP A 46 13.42 5.20 3.75
CA ASP A 46 13.78 6.39 2.98
C ASP A 46 12.53 7.26 2.79
N GLU A 47 12.60 8.53 3.16
CA GLU A 47 11.58 9.54 2.88
C GLU A 47 12.18 10.63 1.98
N CYS A 48 11.76 10.67 0.71
CA CYS A 48 12.32 11.55 -0.31
C CYS A 48 11.33 12.62 -0.75
N ARG A 49 11.72 13.88 -0.67
CA ARG A 49 10.99 14.99 -1.32
C ARG A 49 11.34 15.11 -2.79
N SER A 50 12.57 14.75 -3.15
CA SER A 50 13.10 14.69 -4.51
C SER A 50 14.20 13.63 -4.58
N ALA A 51 14.75 13.37 -5.77
CA ALA A 51 15.87 12.43 -5.93
C ALA A 51 17.15 12.84 -5.16
N THR A 52 17.28 14.12 -4.79
CA THR A 52 18.44 14.69 -4.10
C THR A 52 18.12 15.17 -2.68
N GLU A 53 16.89 15.02 -2.22
CA GLU A 53 16.45 15.40 -0.88
C GLU A 53 15.72 14.19 -0.26
N CYS A 54 16.51 13.27 0.31
CA CYS A 54 16.05 12.02 0.88
C CYS A 54 16.56 11.84 2.30
N GLU A 55 15.69 11.55 3.24
CA GLU A 55 16.11 11.18 4.58
C GLU A 55 16.08 9.66 4.74
N THR A 56 17.24 9.06 5.02
CA THR A 56 17.34 7.63 5.32
C THR A 56 17.47 7.42 6.82
N ARG A 57 16.61 6.56 7.37
CA ARG A 57 16.56 6.20 8.79
C ARG A 57 16.58 4.68 8.96
N ASN A 58 17.10 4.24 10.09
CA ASN A 58 16.86 2.87 10.53
C ASN A 58 15.39 2.71 10.94
N VAL A 59 14.83 1.53 10.73
CA VAL A 59 13.46 1.20 11.15
C VAL A 59 13.40 -0.19 11.74
N ASP A 60 12.72 -0.30 12.88
CA ASP A 60 12.26 -1.55 13.47
C ASP A 60 10.75 -1.62 13.32
N MET A 61 10.23 -2.73 12.78
CA MET A 61 8.82 -2.89 12.46
C MET A 61 8.30 -4.21 13.03
N THR A 62 7.12 -4.17 13.63
CA THR A 62 6.36 -5.35 14.05
C THR A 62 5.03 -5.36 13.30
N ILE A 63 4.73 -6.49 12.68
CA ILE A 63 3.53 -6.71 11.87
C ILE A 63 2.68 -7.78 12.56
N THR A 64 1.44 -7.45 12.81
CA THR A 64 0.41 -8.36 13.33
C THR A 64 -0.73 -8.47 12.31
N ARG A 65 -1.77 -9.27 12.62
CA ARG A 65 -2.95 -9.37 11.75
C ARG A 65 -3.73 -8.06 11.66
N ASP A 66 -3.68 -7.25 12.72
CA ASP A 66 -4.53 -6.06 12.84
C ASP A 66 -3.78 -4.76 12.59
N GLN A 67 -2.48 -4.73 12.87
CA GLN A 67 -1.70 -3.50 12.85
C GLN A 67 -0.23 -3.70 12.51
N VAL A 68 0.36 -2.62 11.99
CA VAL A 68 1.79 -2.38 11.91
C VAL A 68 2.17 -1.39 12.99
N THR A 69 3.24 -1.68 13.73
CA THR A 69 3.96 -0.71 14.55
C THR A 69 5.38 -0.59 14.03
N TYR A 70 5.85 0.63 13.79
CA TYR A 70 7.26 0.86 13.46
C TYR A 70 7.88 1.98 14.29
N VAL A 71 9.17 1.82 14.56
CA VAL A 71 10.01 2.79 15.25
C VAL A 71 11.09 3.24 14.28
N LEU A 72 11.10 4.52 13.95
CA LEU A 72 12.17 5.13 13.17
C LEU A 72 13.31 5.52 14.10
N GLY A 73 14.48 4.90 13.94
CA GLY A 73 15.70 5.23 14.66
C GLY A 73 16.47 6.40 14.02
N PRO A 74 17.68 6.69 14.51
CA PRO A 74 18.58 7.63 13.85
C PRO A 74 19.02 7.11 12.47
N SER A 75 19.53 8.01 11.62
CA SER A 75 20.30 7.63 10.44
C SER A 75 21.55 6.84 10.87
N GLY A 76 21.73 5.64 10.32
CA GLY A 76 22.89 4.79 10.62
C GLY A 76 24.20 5.37 10.07
N ALA A 77 25.31 5.08 10.75
CA ALA A 77 26.65 5.43 10.29
C ALA A 77 26.93 4.76 8.93
N GLY A 78 27.31 5.55 7.92
CA GLY A 78 27.55 5.07 6.55
C GLY A 78 26.35 5.14 5.60
N MET A 79 25.16 5.59 6.06
CA MET A 79 24.03 5.88 5.18
C MET A 79 24.16 7.32 4.65
N GLY A 80 25.00 7.48 3.63
CA GLY A 80 25.38 8.79 3.07
C GLY A 80 24.27 9.47 2.25
N ARG A 81 24.04 10.76 2.57
CA ARG A 81 24.13 11.95 1.68
C ARG A 81 23.12 13.06 2.02
N HIS A 82 22.06 12.78 2.76
CA HIS A 82 20.90 13.70 2.80
C HIS A 82 20.14 13.73 4.15
N SER A 83 20.77 13.32 5.26
CA SER A 83 20.13 13.37 6.58
C SER A 83 20.16 14.79 7.18
N LYS A 84 19.05 15.53 7.12
CA LYS A 84 18.78 16.50 8.19
C LYS A 84 18.65 15.68 9.48
N ALA A 85 19.31 16.10 10.55
CA ALA A 85 19.20 15.44 11.84
C ALA A 85 17.73 15.44 12.30
N THR A 86 17.04 14.30 12.21
CA THR A 86 15.69 14.18 12.75
C THR A 86 15.70 13.90 14.24
N LYS A 87 14.71 14.51 14.89
CA LYS A 87 14.42 14.39 16.32
C LYS A 87 14.09 12.94 16.67
N GLY A 88 14.99 12.28 17.40
CA GLY A 88 14.75 11.11 18.24
C GLY A 88 14.06 9.90 17.58
N PRO A 89 13.90 8.80 18.33
CA PRO A 89 13.06 7.70 17.89
C PRO A 89 11.60 8.15 17.78
N VAL A 90 10.95 7.85 16.65
CA VAL A 90 9.52 8.12 16.44
C VAL A 90 8.80 6.79 16.26
N SER A 91 7.89 6.47 17.19
CA SER A 91 7.02 5.29 17.11
C SER A 91 5.67 5.66 16.49
N LYS A 92 5.19 4.84 15.56
CA LYS A 92 3.87 4.99 14.93
C LYS A 92 3.21 3.62 14.78
N THR A 93 1.89 3.59 14.95
CA THR A 93 1.06 2.40 14.77
C THR A 93 -0.08 2.71 13.82
N TYR A 94 -0.36 1.78 12.90
CA TYR A 94 -1.43 1.90 11.91
C TYR A 94 -2.18 0.58 11.76
N PRO A 95 -3.50 0.62 11.54
CA PRO A 95 -4.24 -0.56 11.14
C PRO A 95 -3.71 -1.07 9.80
N VAL A 96 -3.69 -2.39 9.64
CA VAL A 96 -3.19 -3.04 8.43
C VAL A 96 -4.35 -3.61 7.63
N THR A 97 -4.18 -3.67 6.32
CA THR A 97 -5.10 -4.37 5.41
C THR A 97 -4.28 -5.29 4.53
N PHE A 98 -4.50 -6.60 4.66
CA PHE A 98 -3.91 -7.59 3.78
C PHE A 98 -4.68 -7.64 2.47
N VAL A 99 -3.96 -7.93 1.38
CA VAL A 99 -4.50 -8.01 0.03
C VAL A 99 -3.88 -9.17 -0.72
N LYS A 100 -4.63 -9.72 -1.67
CA LYS A 100 -4.15 -10.70 -2.63
C LYS A 100 -4.60 -10.28 -4.02
N ASP A 101 -3.63 -10.11 -4.91
CA ASP A 101 -3.88 -9.72 -6.30
C ASP A 101 -2.95 -10.47 -7.26
N ALA A 102 -2.96 -10.08 -8.54
CA ALA A 102 -2.11 -10.70 -9.56
C ALA A 102 -0.60 -10.62 -9.27
N GLY A 103 -0.17 -9.68 -8.44
CA GLY A 103 1.23 -9.56 -7.99
C GLY A 103 1.54 -10.41 -6.75
N GLY A 104 0.61 -11.25 -6.31
CA GLY A 104 0.71 -12.06 -5.10
C GLY A 104 0.13 -11.38 -3.86
N SER A 105 0.45 -11.96 -2.71
CA SER A 105 -0.01 -11.47 -1.41
C SER A 105 0.80 -10.24 -0.97
N GLY A 106 0.16 -9.36 -0.23
CA GLY A 106 0.77 -8.15 0.30
C GLY A 106 -0.07 -7.57 1.43
N PHE A 107 0.39 -6.46 1.98
CA PHE A 107 -0.41 -5.69 2.90
C PHE A 107 -0.14 -4.20 2.73
N PHE A 108 -1.06 -3.37 3.18
CA PHE A 108 -0.82 -1.95 3.26
C PHE A 108 -1.34 -1.37 4.56
N PHE A 109 -0.84 -0.18 4.89
CA PHE A 109 -1.47 0.72 5.85
C PHE A 109 -1.53 2.13 5.25
N VAL A 110 -2.39 2.97 5.81
CA VAL A 110 -2.52 4.37 5.40
C VAL A 110 -2.04 5.24 6.56
N THR A 111 -1.07 6.11 6.29
CA THR A 111 -0.57 7.06 7.30
C THR A 111 -1.63 8.11 7.62
N THR A 112 -1.48 8.82 8.73
CA THR A 112 -2.34 9.96 9.09
C THR A 112 -2.34 11.06 8.02
N SER A 113 -1.27 11.16 7.22
CA SER A 113 -1.18 12.09 6.08
C SER A 113 -1.85 11.58 4.80
N GLY A 114 -2.54 10.44 4.84
CA GLY A 114 -3.20 9.83 3.68
C GLY A 114 -2.26 9.07 2.73
N THR A 115 -0.99 8.88 3.10
CA THR A 115 -0.05 8.12 2.25
C THR A 115 -0.27 6.63 2.45
N LYS A 116 -0.59 5.92 1.36
CA LYS A 116 -0.76 4.46 1.39
C LYS A 116 0.61 3.80 1.21
N ILE A 117 1.05 3.00 2.19
CA ILE A 117 2.30 2.25 2.09
C ILE A 117 1.96 0.78 1.80
N MET A 118 2.29 0.31 0.60
CA MET A 118 2.10 -1.08 0.18
C MET A 118 3.38 -1.88 0.37
N PHE A 119 3.27 -3.05 1.00
CA PHE A 119 4.36 -3.97 1.25
C PHE A 119 4.17 -5.29 0.51
N ARG A 120 5.27 -5.80 -0.04
CA ARG A 120 5.37 -7.13 -0.65
C ARG A 120 6.68 -7.80 -0.29
N THR A 121 6.73 -9.12 -0.45
CA THR A 121 7.98 -9.87 -0.36
C THR A 121 8.71 -9.86 -1.71
N GLU A 122 9.99 -9.52 -1.69
CA GLU A 122 10.87 -9.59 -2.85
C GLU A 122 12.15 -10.32 -2.44
N LYS A 123 12.40 -11.51 -3.01
CA LYS A 123 13.60 -12.33 -2.71
C LYS A 123 13.85 -12.54 -1.21
N GLY A 124 12.79 -12.83 -0.45
CA GLY A 124 12.84 -13.05 1.00
C GLY A 124 12.96 -11.78 1.85
N LYS A 125 12.98 -10.59 1.23
CA LYS A 125 12.95 -9.30 1.93
C LYS A 125 11.56 -8.69 1.87
N LEU A 126 11.25 -7.83 2.83
CA LEU A 126 10.01 -7.07 2.85
C LEU A 126 10.28 -5.67 2.31
N VAL A 127 9.62 -5.33 1.20
CA VAL A 127 9.79 -4.05 0.49
C VAL A 127 8.49 -3.27 0.57
N GLY A 128 8.55 -2.05 1.08
CA GLY A 128 7.42 -1.13 1.18
C GLY A 128 7.57 0.06 0.26
N LYS A 129 6.50 0.50 -0.41
CA LYS A 129 6.49 1.71 -1.23
C LYS A 129 5.24 2.53 -0.94
N GLY A 130 5.45 3.83 -0.69
CA GLY A 130 4.38 4.79 -0.44
C GLY A 130 3.85 5.42 -1.73
N THR A 131 2.54 5.58 -1.83
CA THR A 131 1.84 6.29 -2.90
C THR A 131 0.82 7.28 -2.32
N GLY A 132 0.48 8.30 -3.10
CA GLY A 132 -0.54 9.31 -2.71
C GLY A 132 -0.08 10.36 -1.70
N GLY A 133 1.20 10.35 -1.30
CA GLY A 133 1.79 11.35 -0.40
C GLY A 133 2.65 12.38 -1.13
N ARG A 134 3.04 13.45 -0.40
CA ARG A 134 3.97 14.47 -0.89
C ARG A 134 5.43 13.98 -1.00
N PHE A 135 5.75 12.90 -0.30
CA PHE A 135 7.08 12.30 -0.26
C PHE A 135 7.05 10.90 -0.88
N GLY A 136 8.11 10.56 -1.61
CA GLY A 136 8.40 9.19 -1.99
C GLY A 136 8.92 8.42 -0.78
N ILE A 137 8.13 7.48 -0.28
CA ILE A 137 8.50 6.67 0.88
C ILE A 137 8.88 5.27 0.41
N THR A 138 10.04 4.77 0.82
CA THR A 138 10.41 3.37 0.59
C THR A 138 10.93 2.69 1.85
N TYR A 139 10.67 1.40 1.96
CA TYR A 139 11.16 0.54 3.03
C TYR A 139 11.88 -0.66 2.43
N ARG A 140 13.01 -1.04 3.02
CA ARG A 140 13.72 -2.28 2.68
C ARG A 140 14.08 -2.99 3.97
N LEU A 141 13.38 -4.09 4.26
CA LEU A 141 13.42 -4.76 5.55
C LEU A 141 13.82 -6.22 5.42
N SER A 142 14.56 -6.71 6.39
CA SER A 142 14.86 -8.12 6.62
C SER A 142 14.17 -8.60 7.89
N LYS A 143 13.85 -9.89 7.96
CA LYS A 143 13.28 -10.49 9.17
C LYS A 143 14.26 -10.26 10.33
N ALA A 144 13.76 -9.89 11.51
CA ALA A 144 14.65 -9.71 12.66
C ALA A 144 15.16 -11.08 13.13
N GLY A 145 16.48 -11.27 13.17
CA GLY A 145 17.12 -12.51 13.63
C GLY A 145 17.41 -13.54 12.52
N SER A 146 17.17 -13.19 11.25
CA SER A 146 17.67 -13.95 10.07
C SER A 146 19.08 -13.51 9.66
#